data_AF-A0A484Y7Q3-F1
#
_entry.id   AF-A0A484Y7Q3-F1
#
_cell.length_a   1.000
_cell.length_b   1.000
_cell.length_c   1.000
_cell.angle_alpha   90.00
_cell.angle_beta   90.00
_cell.angle_gamma   90.00
#
_symmetry.space_group_name_H-M   'P 1'
#
loop_
_entity.id
_entity.type
_entity.pdbx_description
1 polymer ?
#
loop_
_entity_poly.entity_id
_entity_poly.type
_entity_poly.pdbx_seq_one_letter_code
_entity_poly.pdbx_strand_id
1 'polypeptide(L)'
;MQIHHAIRVLVLILTANAASANEKTWVILNNDYKGSIFLDFQSDKPCLTRPLLEEWGVKSTVLDKLHWDTRACLSADSANAFALQFWYRPDANLLTLLFSPGGV
;
A
#
# COMPACT_ATOMS: atom_id res chain seq x y z
N MET A 1 -41.75 22.85 -23.32
CA MET A 1 -41.10 23.04 -21.99
C MET A 1 -40.69 21.67 -21.41
N GLN A 2 -39.68 20.99 -21.97
CA GLN A 2 -39.21 19.67 -21.51
C GLN A 2 -37.67 19.55 -21.43
N ILE A 3 -36.93 20.50 -22.02
CA ILE A 3 -35.47 20.45 -22.16
C ILE A 3 -34.74 20.85 -20.85
N HIS A 4 -35.37 21.69 -20.01
CA HIS A 4 -34.74 22.21 -18.79
C HIS A 4 -34.57 21.16 -17.68
N HIS A 5 -35.46 20.17 -17.59
CA HIS A 5 -35.37 19.11 -16.58
C HIS A 5 -34.25 18.12 -16.90
N ALA A 6 -34.05 17.80 -18.18
CA ALA A 6 -32.98 16.93 -18.63
C ALA A 6 -31.59 17.54 -18.32
N ILE A 7 -31.43 18.85 -18.51
CA ILE A 7 -30.17 19.55 -18.22
C ILE A 7 -29.86 19.57 -16.71
N ARG A 8 -30.88 19.76 -15.85
CA ARG A 8 -30.67 19.77 -14.39
C ARG A 8 -30.27 18.40 -13.82
N VAL A 9 -30.76 17.30 -14.41
CA VAL A 9 -30.39 15.94 -13.99
C VAL A 9 -28.97 15.59 -14.44
N LEU A 10 -28.54 16.06 -15.62
CA LEU A 10 -27.20 15.80 -16.15
C LEU A 10 -26.10 16.43 -15.27
N VAL A 11 -26.34 17.61 -14.70
CA VAL A 11 -25.37 18.33 -13.84
C VAL A 11 -25.10 17.61 -12.52
N LEU A 12 -26.07 16.88 -11.97
CA LEU A 12 -25.92 16.13 -10.71
C LEU A 12 -25.04 14.87 -10.84
N ILE A 13 -24.89 14.33 -12.04
CA ILE A 13 -24.12 13.09 -12.27
C ILE A 13 -22.61 13.39 -12.42
N LEU A 14 -22.24 14.63 -12.77
CA LEU A 14 -20.85 15.03 -13.01
C LEU A 14 -20.03 15.33 -11.75
N THR A 15 -20.65 15.47 -10.58
CA THR A 15 -19.94 15.77 -9.33
C THR A 15 -19.60 14.53 -8.49
N ALA A 16 -20.00 13.33 -8.92
CA ALA A 16 -19.67 12.07 -8.25
C ALA A 16 -18.31 11.52 -8.69
N ASN A 17 -17.31 12.38 -8.90
CA ASN A 17 -15.93 11.92 -8.91
C ASN A 17 -15.57 11.62 -7.46
N ALA A 18 -15.74 10.36 -7.07
CA ALA A 18 -15.29 9.86 -5.79
C ALA A 18 -13.79 10.17 -5.68
N ALA A 19 -13.44 11.22 -4.94
CA ALA A 19 -12.10 11.39 -4.46
C ALA A 19 -11.82 10.15 -3.60
N SER A 20 -10.99 9.22 -4.08
CA SER A 20 -10.51 8.13 -3.23
C SER A 20 -9.68 8.80 -2.14
N ALA A 21 -10.27 8.97 -0.96
CA ALA A 21 -9.52 9.38 0.21
C ALA A 21 -8.47 8.29 0.43
N ASN A 22 -7.19 8.64 0.32
CA ASN A 22 -6.13 7.71 0.69
C ASN A 22 -6.28 7.49 2.19
N GLU A 23 -6.78 6.32 2.59
CA GLU A 23 -7.02 6.02 4.00
C GLU A 23 -5.72 5.56 4.66
N LYS A 24 -5.54 5.88 5.94
CA LYS A 24 -4.35 5.42 6.66
C LYS A 24 -4.38 3.90 6.78
N THR A 25 -3.30 3.26 6.35
CA THR A 25 -3.08 1.83 6.50
C THR A 25 -2.38 1.54 7.82
N TRP A 26 -2.94 0.63 8.60
CA TRP A 26 -2.35 0.06 9.81
C TRP A 26 -1.23 -0.91 9.42
N VAL A 27 -0.06 -0.77 10.03
CA VAL A 27 1.11 -1.59 9.68
C VAL A 27 1.50 -2.47 10.86
N ILE A 28 1.58 -3.78 10.60
CA ILE A 28 2.12 -4.79 11.50
C ILE A 28 3.35 -5.40 10.83
N LEU A 29 4.51 -5.28 11.47
CA LEU A 29 5.78 -5.85 11.01
C LEU A 29 6.31 -6.83 12.06
N ASN A 30 6.54 -8.09 11.69
CA ASN A 30 7.03 -9.13 12.60
C ASN A 30 6.19 -9.28 13.88
N ASN A 31 4.87 -9.12 13.75
CA ASN A 31 3.88 -9.07 14.84
C ASN A 31 3.91 -7.81 15.72
N ASP A 32 4.75 -6.82 15.39
CA ASP A 32 4.78 -5.53 16.07
C ASP A 32 4.00 -4.46 15.31
N TYR A 33 3.16 -3.71 16.02
CA TYR A 33 2.46 -2.56 15.45
C TYR A 33 3.40 -1.38 15.22
N LYS A 34 3.44 -0.84 14.00
CA LYS A 34 4.30 0.28 13.61
C LYS A 34 3.58 1.62 13.48
N GLY A 35 2.25 1.62 13.51
CA GLY A 35 1.44 2.83 13.35
C GLY A 35 0.46 2.74 12.19
N SER A 36 -0.18 3.88 11.91
CA SER A 36 -1.07 4.07 10.76
C SER A 36 -0.49 5.15 9.85
N ILE A 37 -0.19 4.81 8.60
CA ILE A 37 0.45 5.72 7.64
C ILE A 37 -0.32 5.79 6.33
N PHE A 38 -0.10 6.85 5.56
CA PHE A 38 -0.56 6.89 4.18
C PHE A 38 0.42 6.09 3.33
N LEU A 39 -0.07 5.03 2.66
CA LEU A 39 0.72 4.22 1.75
C LEU A 39 0.38 4.58 0.31
N ASP A 40 1.38 4.46 -0.55
CA ASP A 40 1.19 4.63 -1.97
C ASP A 40 0.73 3.32 -2.64
N PHE A 41 -0.38 3.45 -3.37
CA PHE A 41 -1.02 2.54 -4.31
C PHE A 41 -0.24 2.22 -5.59
N GLN A 42 0.13 0.97 -5.88
CA GLN A 42 0.47 0.56 -7.25
C GLN A 42 -0.19 -0.77 -7.64
N SER A 43 -1.06 -0.74 -8.65
CA SER A 43 -1.79 -1.93 -9.13
C SER A 43 -2.47 -2.69 -7.97
N ASP A 44 -3.15 -1.93 -7.09
CA ASP A 44 -3.83 -2.41 -5.89
C ASP A 44 -2.94 -3.08 -4.83
N LYS A 45 -1.64 -2.81 -4.87
CA LYS A 45 -0.68 -3.25 -3.86
C LYS A 45 0.06 -2.06 -3.25
N PRO A 46 0.29 -2.04 -1.93
CA PRO A 46 1.06 -0.98 -1.30
C PRO A 46 2.51 -1.04 -1.78
N CYS A 47 3.03 0.11 -2.19
CA CYS A 47 4.43 0.30 -2.51
C CYS A 47 5.22 0.40 -1.20
N LEU A 48 5.99 -0.63 -0.92
CA LEU A 48 6.93 -0.62 0.20
C LEU A 48 8.27 -0.13 -0.32
N THR A 49 8.72 1.02 0.13
CA THR A 49 10.01 1.58 -0.29
C THR A 49 11.11 1.21 0.69
N ARG A 50 12.37 1.30 0.25
CA ARG A 50 13.53 1.06 1.12
C ARG A 50 13.53 1.95 2.36
N PRO A 51 13.38 3.29 2.26
CA PRO A 51 13.39 4.15 3.44
C PRO A 51 12.29 3.80 4.45
N LEU A 52 11.12 3.39 3.96
CA LEU A 52 10.00 3.01 4.82
C LEU A 52 10.31 1.75 5.63
N LEU A 53 10.90 0.73 5.00
CA LEU A 53 11.33 -0.48 5.69
C LEU A 53 12.49 -0.21 6.67
N GLU A 54 13.40 0.70 6.34
CA GLU A 54 14.48 1.16 7.24
C GLU A 54 13.89 1.82 8.50
N GLU A 55 12.93 2.72 8.34
CA GLU A 55 12.24 3.38 9.46
C GLU A 55 11.56 2.37 10.39
N TRP A 56 11.03 1.28 9.85
CA TRP A 56 10.38 0.23 10.63
C TRP A 56 11.35 -0.75 11.30
N GLY A 57 12.65 -0.60 11.05
CA GLY A 57 13.72 -1.36 11.69
C GLY A 57 14.19 -2.59 10.91
N VAL A 58 13.87 -2.70 9.62
CA VAL A 58 14.43 -3.77 8.79
C VAL A 58 15.93 -3.49 8.58
N LYS A 59 16.77 -4.47 8.91
CA LYS A 59 18.22 -4.33 8.79
C LYS A 59 18.65 -4.09 7.34
N SER A 60 19.64 -3.22 7.15
CA SER A 60 20.24 -2.95 5.83
C SER A 60 20.70 -4.23 5.12
N THR A 61 21.27 -5.19 5.86
CA THR A 61 21.71 -6.50 5.33
C THR A 61 20.59 -7.33 4.71
N VAL A 62 19.33 -7.07 5.07
CA VAL A 62 18.15 -7.71 4.48
C VAL A 62 17.70 -6.91 3.28
N LEU A 63 17.62 -5.59 3.42
CA LEU A 63 17.21 -4.65 2.37
C LEU A 63 18.11 -4.69 1.14
N ASP A 64 19.41 -4.90 1.33
CA ASP A 64 20.40 -5.03 0.26
C ASP A 64 20.20 -6.30 -0.58
N LYS A 65 19.47 -7.27 -0.04
CA LYS A 65 19.13 -8.50 -0.76
C LYS A 65 17.79 -8.39 -1.49
N LEU A 66 16.91 -7.49 -1.08
CA LEU A 66 15.62 -7.26 -1.73
C LEU A 66 15.81 -6.61 -3.11
N HIS A 67 15.01 -7.05 -4.08
CA HIS A 67 14.85 -6.38 -5.36
C HIS A 67 13.75 -5.31 -5.31
N TRP A 68 14.04 -4.21 -5.98
CA TRP A 68 13.18 -3.05 -6.10
C TRP A 68 12.79 -2.90 -7.57
N ASP A 69 11.54 -2.51 -7.83
CA ASP A 69 11.09 -2.21 -9.17
C ASP A 69 11.62 -0.85 -9.68
N THR A 70 11.26 -0.47 -10.90
CA THR A 70 11.68 0.79 -11.52
C THR A 70 11.15 2.04 -10.81
N ARG A 71 10.19 1.88 -9.89
CA ARG A 71 9.61 2.94 -9.06
C ARG A 71 10.12 2.89 -7.61
N ALA A 72 11.16 2.08 -7.36
CA ALA A 72 11.74 1.84 -6.04
C ALA A 72 10.77 1.22 -5.01
N CYS A 73 9.75 0.52 -5.49
CA CYS A 73 8.86 -0.30 -4.67
C CYS A 73 9.40 -1.73 -4.56
N LEU A 74 9.16 -2.38 -3.43
CA LEU A 74 9.52 -3.78 -3.23
C LEU A 74 8.83 -4.66 -4.29
N SER A 75 9.62 -5.42 -5.05
CA SER A 75 9.06 -6.28 -6.09
C SER A 75 8.38 -7.51 -5.50
N ALA A 76 7.39 -8.06 -6.23
CA ALA A 76 6.76 -9.32 -5.86
C ALA A 76 7.75 -10.50 -5.82
N ASP A 77 8.81 -10.44 -6.63
CA ASP A 77 9.86 -11.46 -6.67
C ASP A 77 10.69 -11.49 -5.38
N SER A 78 10.91 -10.32 -4.77
CA SER A 78 11.59 -10.20 -3.47
C SER A 78 10.80 -10.83 -2.33
N ALA A 79 9.46 -10.75 -2.39
CA ALA A 79 8.60 -11.41 -1.40
C ALA A 79 8.84 -12.93 -1.40
N ASN A 80 8.95 -13.53 -2.59
CA ASN A 80 9.18 -14.96 -2.75
C ASN A 80 10.62 -15.38 -2.42
N ALA A 81 11.63 -14.60 -2.84
CA ALA A 81 13.04 -14.96 -2.67
C ALA A 81 13.53 -14.93 -1.22
N PHE A 82 12.92 -14.09 -0.37
CA PHE A 82 13.34 -13.89 1.03
C PHE A 82 12.39 -14.47 2.06
N ALA A 83 11.42 -15.29 1.64
CA ALA A 83 10.33 -15.78 2.48
C ALA A 83 9.64 -14.65 3.26
N LEU A 84 9.59 -13.45 2.66
CA LEU A 84 8.87 -12.32 3.21
C LEU A 84 7.40 -12.55 2.91
N GLN A 85 6.64 -12.80 3.96
CA GLN A 85 5.21 -12.96 3.82
C GLN A 85 4.54 -11.58 3.94
N PHE A 86 3.67 -11.31 2.98
CA PHE A 86 3.04 -10.02 2.78
C PHE A 86 1.54 -10.23 2.61
N TRP A 87 0.73 -9.52 3.40
CA TRP A 87 -0.72 -9.51 3.25
C TRP A 87 -1.26 -8.10 3.39
N TYR A 88 -2.03 -7.68 2.41
CA TYR A 88 -2.81 -6.44 2.47
C TYR A 88 -4.30 -6.77 2.49
N ARG A 89 -5.00 -6.27 3.51
CA ARG A 89 -6.45 -6.38 3.67
C ARG A 89 -7.09 -5.01 3.42
N PRO A 90 -7.60 -4.75 2.21
CA PRO A 90 -8.15 -3.44 1.84
C PRO A 90 -9.40 -3.07 2.64
N ASP A 91 -10.19 -4.05 3.07
CA ASP A 91 -11.39 -3.88 3.89
C ASP A 91 -11.09 -3.34 5.31
N ALA A 92 -9.89 -3.63 5.82
CA ALA A 92 -9.43 -3.22 7.14
C ALA A 92 -8.33 -2.14 7.09
N ASN A 93 -7.93 -1.71 5.90
CA ASN A 93 -6.70 -0.92 5.66
C ASN A 93 -5.52 -1.48 6.48
N LEU A 94 -5.27 -2.79 6.40
CA LEU A 94 -4.28 -3.46 7.22
C LEU A 94 -3.20 -4.10 6.35
N LEU A 95 -1.95 -3.74 6.64
CA LEU A 95 -0.75 -4.33 6.07
C LEU A 95 -0.04 -5.17 7.13
N THR A 96 0.18 -6.45 6.84
CA THR A 96 1.00 -7.34 7.65
C THR A 96 2.22 -7.81 6.87
N LEU A 97 3.39 -7.67 7.48
CA LEU A 97 4.70 -8.05 6.96
C LEU A 97 5.36 -9.01 7.95
N LEU A 98 5.82 -10.16 7.48
CA LEU A 98 6.57 -11.12 8.29
C LEU A 98 7.87 -11.50 7.57
N PHE A 99 9.00 -11.13 8.18
CA PHE A 99 10.33 -11.61 7.81
C PHE A 99 10.61 -12.91 8.56
N SER A 100 11.13 -13.92 7.85
CA SER A 100 11.58 -15.17 8.47
C SER A 100 12.71 -14.89 9.49
N PRO A 101 12.86 -15.66 10.59
CA PRO A 101 13.80 -15.38 11.68
C PRO A 101 15.28 -15.27 11.28
N GLY A 102 15.65 -15.66 10.06
CA GLY A 102 17.00 -15.45 9.50
C GLY A 102 17.24 -14.06 8.88
N GLY A 103 16.27 -13.15 8.95
CA GLY A 103 16.28 -11.83 8.33
C GLY A 103 15.92 -10.68 9.28
N VAL A 104 16.21 -10.81 10.58
CA VAL A 104 16.07 -9.73 11.57
C VAL A 104 17.32 -9.49 12.37
#